data_AF-A0AAQ4F112-F1
#
_entry.id   AF-A0AAQ4F112-F1
#
_cell.length_a   1.000
_cell.length_b   1.000
_cell.length_c   1.000
_cell.angle_alpha   90.00
_cell.angle_beta   90.00
_cell.angle_gamma   90.00
#
_symmetry.space_group_name_H-M   'P 1'
#
loop_
_entity.id
_entity.type
_entity.pdbx_description
1 polymer ?
#
loop_
_entity_poly.entity_id
_entity_poly.type
_entity_poly.pdbx_seq_one_letter_code
_entity_poly.pdbx_strand_id
1 'polypeptide(L)'
;MFKRLFYTGSSYEGLRIREADEFDINLVLKLPVQGDEFQLVAEKPGHVSYTLTKGCRGRILDSMEGPLVQSFFGLFSRQLKFQPQLLRTWFQGVMDKALRAYTPPSGDDGSRLFEVRLSQSGPAKTLYVHLSGGGRIDIDLVPVLEHSYDQLPADVPRQEWVKELPELDKMWFMVPKNPEDNEDLWRIHFPTAEKKFIKDFKCLKPTIRLIKALRDRHSWKLLSSYSIKTVVMRHRLEKPQPSYWLKDNQWTVLLEVLERLQMELLADGPGICSLFDKNVSLIQGLGVETRKNIAARLKRIVNILTKYPERTLEFFLEPSPSVPSESSPTGDEVMIRQLSGLSLLASDVSFGEISTDCGVDSRDSSFANGALDVSLGNQVCVLADRTQEAGIIVSQKLELLGENVGAAPIQVTLSVLLSDGRLLGETSTTLHSCPDQTVAVPLGRLTGLTAVSLLVVRLCFEAAGQTASAPKDVTSVLSVMTAGGRQLVNSRFHIRVCNRVQQCELRLPFPQVE
;
A
#
# COMPACT_ATOMS: atom_id res chain seq x y z
N MET A 1 -8.35 20.30 5.18
CA MET A 1 -7.69 19.83 3.93
C MET A 1 -7.71 18.32 3.76
N PHE A 2 -7.59 17.49 4.81
CA PHE A 2 -7.68 16.03 4.64
C PHE A 2 -9.03 15.59 4.03
N LYS A 3 -8.99 14.69 3.04
CA LYS A 3 -10.18 14.10 2.39
C LYS A 3 -10.31 12.62 2.71
N ARG A 4 -9.29 11.82 2.41
CA ARG A 4 -9.28 10.36 2.58
C ARG A 4 -7.88 9.77 2.45
N LEU A 5 -7.71 8.53 2.90
CA LEU A 5 -6.55 7.71 2.57
C LEU A 5 -6.75 7.01 1.21
N PHE A 6 -5.66 6.79 0.49
CA PHE A 6 -5.61 5.96 -0.70
C PHE A 6 -4.42 5.00 -0.59
N TYR A 7 -4.74 3.72 -0.49
CA TYR A 7 -3.78 2.63 -0.34
C TYR A 7 -3.22 2.20 -1.69
N THR A 8 -1.90 2.30 -1.85
CA THR A 8 -1.20 2.11 -3.13
C THR A 8 0.07 1.30 -2.94
N GLY A 9 0.81 1.06 -4.02
CA GLY A 9 2.14 0.47 -3.93
C GLY A 9 2.13 -1.04 -3.75
N SER A 10 3.32 -1.61 -3.57
CA SER A 10 3.53 -3.04 -3.81
C SER A 10 2.75 -3.94 -2.85
N SER A 11 2.54 -3.52 -1.61
CA SER A 11 1.86 -4.34 -0.59
C SER A 11 0.36 -4.43 -0.90
N TYR A 12 -0.30 -3.31 -1.14
CA TYR A 12 -1.75 -3.27 -1.47
C TYR A 12 -2.08 -3.74 -2.89
N GLU A 13 -1.10 -3.76 -3.80
CA GLU A 13 -1.27 -4.33 -5.14
C GLU A 13 -0.98 -5.84 -5.19
N GLY A 14 -0.45 -6.42 -4.10
CA GLY A 14 -0.01 -7.82 -4.06
C GLY A 14 1.17 -8.05 -5.00
N LEU A 15 2.20 -7.22 -4.91
CA LEU A 15 3.45 -7.29 -5.69
C LEU A 15 4.69 -7.48 -4.82
N ARG A 16 4.51 -7.73 -3.51
CA ARG A 16 5.58 -8.17 -2.60
C ARG A 16 5.80 -9.68 -2.73
N ILE A 17 7.03 -10.10 -2.48
CA ILE A 17 7.46 -11.51 -2.46
C ILE A 17 7.79 -11.93 -1.03
N ARG A 18 8.32 -11.00 -0.23
CA ARG A 18 8.61 -11.15 1.19
C ARG A 18 7.46 -10.56 2.01
N GLU A 19 7.62 -10.60 3.33
CA GLU A 19 6.69 -10.04 4.30
C GLU A 19 6.36 -8.56 4.01
N ALA A 20 5.16 -8.13 4.41
CA ALA A 20 4.70 -6.76 4.22
C ALA A 20 5.27 -5.87 5.32
N ASP A 21 6.53 -5.48 5.16
CA ASP A 21 7.28 -4.58 6.05
C ASP A 21 7.21 -3.11 5.61
N GLU A 22 6.61 -2.82 4.45
CA GLU A 22 6.55 -1.47 3.88
C GLU A 22 5.17 -1.18 3.25
N PHE A 23 4.59 -0.02 3.54
CA PHE A 23 3.25 0.38 3.10
C PHE A 23 3.23 1.79 2.51
N ASP A 24 2.85 1.90 1.24
CA ASP A 24 2.65 3.19 0.57
C ASP A 24 1.20 3.69 0.73
N ILE A 25 1.01 4.86 1.33
CA ILE A 25 -0.30 5.47 1.55
C ILE A 25 -0.29 6.92 1.09
N ASN A 26 -1.15 7.22 0.13
CA ASN A 26 -1.42 8.60 -0.27
C ASN A 26 -2.48 9.21 0.66
N LEU A 27 -2.17 10.38 1.25
CA LEU A 27 -3.17 11.22 1.91
C LEU A 27 -3.75 12.18 0.89
N VAL A 28 -4.97 11.88 0.44
CA VAL A 28 -5.67 12.74 -0.51
C VAL A 28 -6.15 13.99 0.22
N LEU A 29 -5.70 15.13 -0.27
CA LEU A 29 -6.07 16.46 0.22
C LEU A 29 -7.11 17.08 -0.71
N LYS A 30 -7.98 17.91 -0.14
CA LYS A 30 -8.93 18.76 -0.85
C LYS A 30 -8.62 20.22 -0.49
N LEU A 31 -8.25 21.00 -1.49
CA LEU A 31 -8.12 22.44 -1.36
C LEU A 31 -9.53 23.09 -1.32
N PRO A 32 -9.71 24.20 -0.61
CA PRO A 32 -10.97 24.95 -0.55
C PRO A 32 -11.19 25.80 -1.82
N VAL A 33 -11.08 25.17 -2.99
CA VAL A 33 -11.22 25.76 -4.33
C VAL A 33 -12.40 25.12 -5.05
N GLN A 34 -13.01 25.83 -5.99
CA GLN A 34 -14.20 25.41 -6.71
C GLN A 34 -14.02 25.54 -8.22
N GLY A 35 -14.60 24.62 -8.99
CA GLY A 35 -14.75 24.76 -10.45
C GLY A 35 -13.49 25.21 -11.18
N ASP A 36 -13.57 26.39 -11.78
CA ASP A 36 -12.58 27.07 -12.63
C ASP A 36 -11.64 28.02 -11.86
N GLU A 37 -11.59 27.93 -10.54
CA GLU A 37 -10.76 28.78 -9.67
C GLU A 37 -9.25 28.47 -9.72
N PHE A 38 -8.85 27.51 -10.54
CA PHE A 38 -7.47 27.15 -10.74
C PHE A 38 -7.21 26.75 -12.19
N GLN A 39 -5.94 26.85 -12.57
CA GLN A 39 -5.44 26.40 -13.86
C GLN A 39 -4.39 25.32 -13.64
N LEU A 40 -4.52 24.23 -14.41
CA LEU A 40 -3.52 23.19 -14.56
C LEU A 40 -2.83 23.36 -15.91
N VAL A 41 -1.50 23.37 -15.92
CA VAL A 41 -0.70 23.49 -17.14
C VAL A 41 0.35 22.39 -17.16
N ALA A 42 0.47 21.67 -18.28
CA ALA A 42 1.55 20.70 -18.48
C ALA A 42 2.78 21.43 -19.01
N GLU A 43 3.70 21.79 -18.11
CA GLU A 43 4.91 22.53 -18.47
C GLU A 43 6.06 21.61 -18.92
N LYS A 44 6.07 20.34 -18.47
CA LYS A 44 7.13 19.35 -18.75
C LYS A 44 6.54 17.94 -18.80
N PRO A 45 7.10 17.01 -19.60
CA PRO A 45 6.64 15.61 -19.60
C PRO A 45 6.48 15.02 -18.19
N GLY A 46 5.33 14.41 -17.95
CA GLY A 46 4.94 13.84 -16.65
C GLY A 46 4.73 14.82 -15.49
N HIS A 47 4.77 16.14 -15.74
CA HIS A 47 4.65 17.16 -14.70
C HIS A 47 3.66 18.28 -15.05
N VAL A 48 3.03 18.84 -14.03
CA VAL A 48 2.05 19.93 -14.16
C VAL A 48 2.31 21.02 -13.13
N SER A 49 1.95 22.26 -13.46
CA SER A 49 1.79 23.34 -12.47
C SER A 49 0.32 23.53 -12.13
N TYR A 50 0.08 24.10 -10.95
CA TYR A 50 -1.24 24.43 -10.44
C TYR A 50 -1.24 25.89 -9.98
N THR A 51 -2.10 26.71 -10.56
CA THR A 51 -2.14 28.15 -10.27
C THR A 51 -3.56 28.57 -9.91
N LEU A 52 -3.73 29.28 -8.79
CA LEU A 52 -5.05 29.85 -8.46
C LEU A 52 -5.35 31.07 -9.33
N THR A 53 -6.62 31.25 -9.68
CA THR A 53 -7.08 32.48 -10.33
C THR A 53 -7.13 33.63 -9.35
N LYS A 54 -7.09 34.87 -9.86
CA LYS A 54 -7.27 36.08 -9.02
C LYS A 54 -8.65 36.10 -8.33
N GLY A 55 -9.69 35.59 -9.01
CA GLY A 55 -11.04 35.47 -8.45
C GLY A 55 -11.07 34.55 -7.23
N CYS A 56 -10.41 33.39 -7.31
CA CYS A 56 -10.26 32.48 -6.18
C CYS A 56 -9.63 33.18 -4.97
N ARG A 57 -8.60 34.01 -5.19
CA ARG A 57 -7.91 34.71 -4.11
C ARG A 57 -8.86 35.64 -3.36
N GLY A 58 -9.66 36.44 -4.08
CA GLY A 58 -10.66 37.33 -3.48
C GLY A 58 -11.65 36.55 -2.61
N ARG A 59 -12.27 35.51 -3.17
CA ARG A 59 -13.23 34.68 -2.41
C ARG A 59 -12.63 34.06 -1.15
N ILE A 60 -11.42 33.51 -1.22
CA ILE A 60 -10.75 32.91 -0.04
C ILE A 60 -10.54 33.97 1.04
N LEU A 61 -10.10 35.18 0.67
CA LEU A 61 -9.91 36.29 1.61
C LEU A 61 -11.22 36.70 2.28
N ASP A 62 -12.33 36.66 1.55
CA ASP A 62 -13.64 37.05 2.06
C ASP A 62 -14.32 35.94 2.91
N SER A 63 -13.93 34.67 2.73
CA SER A 63 -14.64 33.51 3.31
C SER A 63 -13.89 32.78 4.41
N MET A 64 -12.63 33.10 4.67
CA MET A 64 -11.83 32.45 5.72
C MET A 64 -11.28 33.44 6.74
N GLU A 65 -11.10 32.94 7.96
CA GLU A 65 -10.45 33.71 9.03
C GLU A 65 -8.95 33.92 8.76
N GLY A 66 -8.43 35.06 9.21
CA GLY A 66 -7.06 35.51 8.94
C GLY A 66 -5.95 34.45 9.14
N PRO A 67 -5.88 33.73 10.26
CA PRO A 67 -4.84 32.71 10.47
C PRO A 67 -4.93 31.52 9.49
N LEU A 68 -6.14 31.12 9.09
CA LEU A 68 -6.36 30.06 8.12
C LEU A 68 -6.01 30.53 6.71
N VAL A 69 -6.38 31.76 6.36
CA VAL A 69 -5.98 32.43 5.11
C VAL A 69 -4.47 32.46 4.96
N GLN A 70 -3.75 32.90 6.00
CA GLN A 70 -2.29 32.97 5.99
C GLN A 70 -1.65 31.60 5.81
N SER A 71 -2.14 30.59 6.55
CA SER A 71 -1.65 29.22 6.45
C SER A 71 -1.90 28.62 5.06
N PHE A 72 -3.06 28.91 4.46
CA PHE A 72 -3.42 28.43 3.13
C PHE A 72 -2.57 29.09 2.04
N PHE A 73 -2.50 30.43 1.99
CA PHE A 73 -1.69 31.13 1.00
C PHE A 73 -0.18 30.95 1.20
N GLY A 74 0.25 30.57 2.40
CA GLY A 74 1.63 30.13 2.67
C GLY A 74 2.06 28.87 1.91
N LEU A 75 1.15 28.18 1.22
CA LEU A 75 1.46 27.05 0.34
C LEU A 75 1.69 27.46 -1.13
N PHE A 76 1.54 28.74 -1.46
CA PHE A 76 1.60 29.26 -2.81
C PHE A 76 2.74 30.28 -2.95
N SER A 77 3.26 30.42 -4.17
CA SER A 77 4.18 31.50 -4.52
C SER A 77 3.46 32.86 -4.57
N ARG A 78 4.22 33.94 -4.75
CA ARG A 78 3.65 35.29 -4.96
C ARG A 78 2.73 35.37 -6.18
N GLN A 79 2.98 34.52 -7.18
CA GLN A 79 2.19 34.37 -8.40
C GLN A 79 1.02 33.40 -8.24
N LEU A 80 0.72 32.96 -7.01
CA LEU A 80 -0.35 32.01 -6.69
C LEU A 80 -0.15 30.62 -7.31
N LYS A 81 1.08 30.24 -7.63
CA LYS A 81 1.42 28.86 -8.01
C LYS A 81 1.57 28.00 -6.76
N PHE A 82 0.89 26.86 -6.71
CA PHE A 82 0.94 25.93 -5.60
C PHE A 82 2.27 25.20 -5.55
N GLN A 83 2.97 25.26 -4.41
CA GLN A 83 4.36 24.82 -4.30
C GLN A 83 4.46 23.42 -3.65
N PRO A 84 4.99 22.41 -4.37
CA PRO A 84 5.29 21.08 -3.84
C PRO A 84 6.07 21.13 -2.53
N GLN A 85 7.13 21.94 -2.48
CA GLN A 85 8.03 22.01 -1.33
C GLN A 85 7.36 22.65 -0.11
N LEU A 86 6.53 23.69 -0.31
CA LEU A 86 5.78 24.31 0.78
C LEU A 86 4.74 23.35 1.35
N LEU A 87 4.05 22.56 0.49
CA LEU A 87 3.16 21.51 0.96
C LEU A 87 3.91 20.45 1.78
N ARG A 88 5.08 19.99 1.32
CA ARG A 88 5.90 19.00 2.06
C ARG A 88 6.31 19.52 3.43
N THR A 89 6.80 20.77 3.51
CA THR A 89 7.20 21.40 4.78
C THR A 89 6.02 21.61 5.71
N TRP A 90 4.87 22.06 5.19
CA TRP A 90 3.65 22.16 5.98
C TRP A 90 3.20 20.80 6.51
N PHE A 91 3.17 19.78 5.65
CA PHE A 91 2.76 18.43 6.00
C PHE A 91 3.70 17.81 7.05
N GLN A 92 5.00 18.05 6.93
CA GLN A 92 5.99 17.70 7.95
C GLN A 92 5.63 18.28 9.32
N GLY A 93 5.33 19.59 9.37
CA GLY A 93 4.92 20.24 10.61
C GLY A 93 3.62 19.69 11.20
N VAL A 94 2.67 19.25 10.36
CA VAL A 94 1.44 18.56 10.80
C VAL A 94 1.77 17.20 11.41
N MET A 95 2.60 16.40 10.74
CA MET A 95 3.01 15.07 11.22
C MET A 95 3.79 15.14 12.52
N ASP A 96 4.70 16.11 12.68
CA ASP A 96 5.47 16.29 13.91
C ASP A 96 4.58 16.67 15.09
N LYS A 97 3.58 17.53 14.86
CA LYS A 97 2.58 17.88 15.88
C LYS A 97 1.72 16.67 16.24
N ALA A 98 1.29 15.89 15.25
CA ALA A 98 0.52 14.68 15.47
C ALA A 98 1.30 13.65 16.29
N LEU A 99 2.58 13.40 15.95
CA LEU A 99 3.42 12.46 16.69
C LEU A 99 3.65 12.91 18.13
N ARG A 100 3.90 14.21 18.37
CA ARG A 100 4.06 14.73 19.74
C ARG A 100 2.80 14.58 20.60
N ALA A 101 1.62 14.67 19.97
CA ALA A 101 0.35 14.49 20.65
C ALA A 101 -0.08 13.02 20.75
N TYR A 102 0.58 12.12 20.03
CA TYR A 102 0.23 10.71 19.99
C TYR A 102 0.78 9.97 21.21
N THR A 103 -0.10 9.27 21.93
CA THR A 103 0.27 8.36 23.01
C THR A 103 0.15 6.91 22.49
N PRO A 104 1.26 6.18 22.33
CA PRO A 104 1.21 4.78 21.90
C PRO A 104 0.43 3.91 22.89
N PRO A 105 -0.28 2.88 22.43
CA PRO A 105 -0.90 1.90 23.31
C PRO A 105 0.17 1.17 24.15
N SER A 106 -0.13 0.99 25.43
CA SER A 106 0.65 0.15 26.35
C SER A 106 0.04 -1.23 26.46
N GLY A 107 0.88 -2.24 26.67
CA GLY A 107 0.46 -3.59 27.08
C GLY A 107 -0.02 -3.60 28.53
N ASP A 108 -0.54 -4.75 28.95
CA ASP A 108 -1.07 -4.97 30.31
C ASP A 108 0.01 -4.78 31.39
N ASP A 109 1.29 -4.92 31.04
CA ASP A 109 2.46 -4.68 31.88
C ASP A 109 2.94 -3.22 31.87
N GLY A 110 2.23 -2.33 31.17
CA GLY A 110 2.59 -0.92 31.00
C GLY A 110 3.69 -0.68 29.96
N SER A 111 4.26 -1.72 29.35
CA SER A 111 5.28 -1.59 28.30
C SER A 111 4.66 -1.05 27.01
N ARG A 112 5.43 -0.29 26.22
CA ARG A 112 4.94 0.19 24.92
C ARG A 112 4.92 -0.98 23.93
N LEU A 113 3.78 -1.20 23.28
CA LEU A 113 3.65 -2.25 22.26
C LEU A 113 4.51 -1.98 21.02
N PHE A 114 4.76 -0.70 20.72
CA PHE A 114 5.63 -0.26 19.63
C PHE A 114 6.17 1.16 19.86
N GLU A 115 7.24 1.49 19.12
CA GLU A 115 7.81 2.83 19.02
C GLU A 115 7.60 3.36 17.59
N VAL A 116 7.17 4.63 17.46
CA VAL A 116 7.03 5.29 16.15
C VAL A 116 8.09 6.37 16.00
N ARG A 117 8.89 6.29 14.94
CA ARG A 117 9.86 7.31 14.53
C ARG A 117 9.47 7.91 13.19
N LEU A 118 9.83 9.18 12.99
CA LEU A 118 9.60 9.89 11.74
C LEU A 118 10.91 10.01 10.96
N SER A 119 10.84 9.74 9.66
CA SER A 119 11.90 10.02 8.70
C SER A 119 11.32 10.71 7.47
N GLN A 120 12.18 11.35 6.68
CA GLN A 120 11.79 11.97 5.42
C GLN A 120 12.64 11.40 4.30
N SER A 121 11.99 10.84 3.28
CA SER A 121 12.64 10.34 2.07
C SER A 121 11.80 10.70 0.86
N GLY A 122 12.33 11.53 -0.04
CA GLY A 122 11.60 11.98 -1.23
C GLY A 122 10.26 12.66 -0.89
N PRO A 123 9.17 12.42 -1.66
CA PRO A 123 7.88 13.07 -1.44
C PRO A 123 7.13 12.54 -0.21
N ALA A 124 7.59 11.44 0.39
CA ALA A 124 6.94 10.77 1.50
C ALA A 124 7.48 11.27 2.85
N LYS A 125 6.59 11.24 3.84
CA LYS A 125 6.97 11.16 5.24
C LYS A 125 6.85 9.70 5.68
N THR A 126 7.97 9.10 6.06
CA THR A 126 7.98 7.69 6.48
C THR A 126 7.80 7.61 7.99
N LEU A 127 6.85 6.79 8.43
CA LEU A 127 6.74 6.33 9.82
C LEU A 127 7.45 4.99 9.94
N TYR A 128 8.45 4.93 10.82
CA TYR A 128 9.08 3.68 11.22
C TYR A 128 8.44 3.20 12.51
N VAL A 129 7.71 2.10 12.43
CA VAL A 129 7.06 1.46 13.57
C VAL A 129 7.92 0.26 13.98
N HIS A 130 8.61 0.40 15.12
CA HIS A 130 9.38 -0.67 15.73
C HIS A 130 8.48 -1.44 16.70
N LEU A 131 8.23 -2.72 16.41
CA LEU A 131 7.42 -3.59 17.25
C LEU A 131 8.27 -4.12 18.41
N SER A 132 7.66 -4.34 19.58
CA SER A 132 8.35 -4.89 20.76
C SER A 132 9.03 -6.25 20.51
N GLY A 133 8.53 -7.04 19.56
CA GLY A 133 9.13 -8.31 19.12
C GLY A 133 10.28 -8.22 18.10
N GLY A 134 10.84 -7.04 17.86
CA GLY A 134 11.97 -6.83 16.93
C GLY A 134 11.58 -6.64 15.46
N GLY A 135 10.30 -6.73 15.11
CA GLY A 135 9.79 -6.40 13.79
C GLY A 135 9.80 -4.90 13.50
N ARG A 136 9.85 -4.54 12.22
CA ARG A 136 9.79 -3.15 11.75
C ARG A 136 8.80 -3.01 10.61
N ILE A 137 7.97 -1.97 10.68
CA ILE A 137 7.04 -1.60 9.62
C ILE A 137 7.33 -0.16 9.19
N ASP A 138 7.51 0.04 7.89
CA ASP A 138 7.75 1.32 7.26
C ASP A 138 6.46 1.78 6.57
N ILE A 139 5.95 2.97 6.90
CA ILE A 139 4.71 3.51 6.32
C ILE A 139 5.03 4.84 5.63
N ASP A 140 5.02 4.84 4.30
CA ASP A 140 5.26 6.01 3.47
C ASP A 140 3.97 6.80 3.26
N LEU A 141 3.90 7.98 3.87
CA LEU A 141 2.77 8.90 3.79
C LEU A 141 3.06 10.02 2.79
N VAL A 142 2.31 10.07 1.69
CA VAL A 142 2.49 11.09 0.64
C VAL A 142 1.26 11.98 0.54
N PRO A 143 1.35 13.30 0.80
CA PRO A 143 0.22 14.20 0.58
C PRO A 143 0.02 14.43 -0.92
N VAL A 144 -1.19 14.23 -1.42
CA VAL A 144 -1.51 14.36 -2.86
C VAL A 144 -2.78 15.16 -3.10
N LEU A 145 -2.91 15.78 -4.27
CA LEU A 145 -4.19 16.29 -4.77
C LEU A 145 -4.78 15.34 -5.79
N GLU A 146 -6.09 15.12 -5.72
CA GLU A 146 -6.83 14.26 -6.64
C GLU A 146 -7.62 15.09 -7.64
N HIS A 147 -7.53 14.70 -8.91
CA HIS A 147 -8.25 15.29 -10.02
C HIS A 147 -8.91 14.22 -10.87
N SER A 148 -10.03 14.59 -11.52
CA SER A 148 -10.63 13.75 -12.55
C SER A 148 -9.72 13.70 -13.79
N TYR A 149 -9.73 12.57 -14.49
CA TYR A 149 -9.03 12.40 -15.76
C TYR A 149 -9.45 13.44 -16.81
N ASP A 150 -10.68 13.96 -16.76
CA ASP A 150 -11.14 15.00 -17.68
C ASP A 150 -10.41 16.32 -17.47
N GLN A 151 -9.99 16.60 -16.22
CA GLN A 151 -9.24 17.80 -15.84
C GLN A 151 -7.75 17.72 -16.19
N LEU A 152 -7.30 16.61 -16.80
CA LEU A 152 -5.92 16.48 -17.24
C LEU A 152 -5.63 17.52 -18.34
N PRO A 153 -4.52 18.29 -18.26
CA PRO A 153 -4.21 19.29 -19.28
C PRO A 153 -4.12 18.69 -20.69
N ALA A 154 -4.50 19.47 -21.69
CA ALA A 154 -4.60 19.01 -23.08
C ALA A 154 -3.28 18.45 -23.63
N ASP A 155 -2.15 19.02 -23.22
CA ASP A 155 -0.81 18.60 -23.67
C ASP A 155 -0.29 17.33 -23.00
N VAL A 156 -0.99 16.80 -21.98
CA VAL A 156 -0.65 15.51 -21.39
C VAL A 156 -1.23 14.39 -22.25
N PRO A 157 -0.42 13.42 -22.71
CA PRO A 157 -0.91 12.33 -23.53
C PRO A 157 -2.03 11.54 -22.82
N ARG A 158 -3.17 11.39 -23.50
CA ARG A 158 -4.28 10.57 -23.01
C ARG A 158 -4.12 9.14 -23.51
N GLN A 159 -4.40 8.19 -22.63
CA GLN A 159 -4.33 6.77 -22.93
C GLN A 159 -5.74 6.27 -23.22
N GLU A 160 -5.98 5.73 -24.42
CA GLU A 160 -7.32 5.32 -24.85
C GLU A 160 -7.95 4.29 -23.89
N TRP A 161 -7.18 3.30 -23.44
CA TRP A 161 -7.65 2.28 -22.50
C TRP A 161 -8.08 2.85 -21.13
N VAL A 162 -7.62 4.04 -20.74
CA VAL A 162 -8.07 4.70 -19.49
C VAL A 162 -9.49 5.23 -19.65
N LYS A 163 -9.89 5.61 -20.88
CA LYS A 163 -11.25 6.09 -21.16
C LYS A 163 -12.30 4.99 -20.99
N GLU A 164 -11.90 3.72 -21.09
CA GLU A 164 -12.74 2.55 -20.90
C GLU A 164 -12.96 2.19 -19.42
N LEU A 165 -12.19 2.78 -18.50
CA LEU A 165 -12.38 2.54 -17.07
C LEU A 165 -13.71 3.16 -16.58
N PRO A 166 -14.31 2.64 -15.50
CA PRO A 166 -15.42 3.33 -14.84
C PRO A 166 -15.03 4.75 -14.40
N GLU A 167 -15.97 5.70 -14.43
CA GLU A 167 -15.72 7.11 -14.06
C GLU A 167 -15.06 7.26 -12.67
N LEU A 168 -15.50 6.46 -11.70
CA LEU A 168 -14.92 6.47 -10.35
C LEU A 168 -13.45 6.03 -10.31
N ASP A 169 -12.96 5.35 -11.35
CA ASP A 169 -11.58 4.92 -11.50
C ASP A 169 -10.73 5.86 -12.37
N LYS A 170 -11.37 6.82 -13.08
CA LYS A 170 -10.72 7.82 -13.93
C LYS A 170 -10.20 9.01 -13.13
N MET A 171 -9.21 8.74 -12.29
CA MET A 171 -8.60 9.75 -11.44
C MET A 171 -7.07 9.70 -11.51
N TRP A 172 -6.46 10.85 -11.31
CA TRP A 172 -5.02 11.00 -11.24
C TRP A 172 -4.64 11.91 -10.08
N PHE A 173 -3.40 11.76 -9.63
CA PHE A 173 -2.86 12.47 -8.48
C PHE A 173 -1.72 13.40 -8.89
N MET A 174 -1.73 14.59 -8.31
CA MET A 174 -0.56 15.47 -8.24
C MET A 174 0.27 15.08 -7.02
N VAL A 175 1.49 14.60 -7.26
CA VAL A 175 2.44 14.18 -6.23
C VAL A 175 3.50 15.26 -6.05
N PRO A 176 3.86 15.66 -4.81
CA PRO A 176 4.84 16.71 -4.55
C PRO A 176 6.28 16.21 -4.77
N LYS A 177 6.59 15.88 -6.01
CA LYS A 177 7.91 15.49 -6.48
C LYS A 177 8.25 16.35 -7.67
N ASN A 178 8.90 17.48 -7.40
CA ASN A 178 9.36 18.39 -8.42
C ASN A 178 10.61 17.83 -9.11
N PRO A 179 10.84 18.17 -10.39
CA PRO A 179 12.12 17.97 -11.03
C PRO A 179 13.17 18.93 -10.42
N GLU A 180 14.45 18.62 -10.60
CA GLU A 180 15.56 19.39 -10.02
C GLU A 180 15.63 20.82 -10.54
N ASP A 181 15.12 21.07 -11.75
CA ASP A 181 15.21 22.35 -12.47
C ASP A 181 13.98 23.26 -12.29
N ASN A 182 12.91 22.78 -11.64
CA ASN A 182 11.70 23.60 -11.47
C ASN A 182 10.90 23.20 -10.22
N GLU A 183 10.91 24.06 -9.21
CA GLU A 183 10.25 23.83 -7.92
C GLU A 183 8.72 23.92 -7.99
N ASP A 184 8.14 24.57 -9.00
CA ASP A 184 6.69 24.77 -9.14
C ASP A 184 5.94 23.50 -9.58
N LEU A 185 6.68 22.49 -10.08
CA LEU A 185 6.09 21.38 -10.81
C LEU A 185 5.76 20.18 -9.94
N TRP A 186 4.60 19.60 -10.21
CA TRP A 186 4.07 18.42 -9.56
C TRP A 186 4.14 17.24 -10.50
N ARG A 187 4.51 16.07 -9.99
CA ARG A 187 4.52 14.84 -10.79
C ARG A 187 3.11 14.27 -10.91
N ILE A 188 2.72 13.91 -12.13
CA ILE A 188 1.46 13.22 -12.41
C ILE A 188 1.58 11.73 -12.05
N HIS A 189 0.53 11.15 -11.46
CA HIS A 189 0.47 9.72 -11.13
C HIS A 189 -0.94 9.16 -11.33
N PHE A 190 -1.06 7.94 -11.87
CA PHE A 190 -2.34 7.30 -12.21
C PHE A 190 -2.55 5.96 -11.48
N PRO A 191 -2.52 5.94 -10.13
CA PRO A 191 -2.45 4.68 -9.39
C PRO A 191 -3.69 3.81 -9.59
N THR A 192 -4.87 4.41 -9.74
CA THR A 192 -6.10 3.63 -9.95
C THR A 192 -6.10 2.95 -11.30
N ALA A 193 -5.75 3.68 -12.36
CA ALA A 193 -5.66 3.14 -13.70
C ALA A 193 -4.65 1.99 -13.76
N GLU A 194 -3.46 2.18 -13.18
CA GLU A 194 -2.45 1.12 -13.08
C GLU A 194 -2.95 -0.10 -12.31
N LYS A 195 -3.58 0.11 -11.14
CA LYS A 195 -4.11 -0.97 -10.30
C LYS A 195 -5.16 -1.80 -11.03
N LYS A 196 -6.02 -1.16 -11.82
CA LYS A 196 -7.02 -1.84 -12.66
C LYS A 196 -6.35 -2.52 -13.85
N PHE A 197 -5.35 -1.90 -14.44
CA PHE A 197 -4.62 -2.42 -15.60
C PHE A 197 -3.92 -3.76 -15.30
N ILE A 198 -3.38 -3.92 -14.09
CA ILE A 198 -2.74 -5.18 -13.65
C ILE A 198 -3.71 -6.17 -13.00
N LYS A 199 -5.00 -5.84 -12.91
CA LYS A 199 -6.02 -6.67 -12.26
C LYS A 199 -6.48 -7.77 -13.22
N ASP A 200 -6.77 -8.95 -12.68
CA ASP A 200 -7.43 -10.06 -13.39
C ASP A 200 -6.59 -10.78 -14.48
N PHE A 201 -5.28 -10.52 -14.57
CA PHE A 201 -4.33 -11.26 -15.41
C PHE A 201 -3.49 -12.23 -14.55
N LYS A 202 -3.73 -13.54 -14.67
CA LYS A 202 -3.29 -14.56 -13.72
C LYS A 202 -1.77 -14.59 -13.51
N CYS A 203 -0.98 -14.63 -14.58
CA CYS A 203 0.48 -14.67 -14.47
C CYS A 203 1.15 -13.27 -14.45
N LEU A 204 0.41 -12.18 -14.69
CA LEU A 204 0.99 -10.83 -14.77
C LEU A 204 1.64 -10.38 -13.45
N LYS A 205 0.91 -10.50 -12.32
CA LYS A 205 1.45 -10.16 -11.00
C LYS A 205 2.60 -11.09 -10.58
N PRO A 206 2.49 -12.43 -10.75
CA PRO A 206 3.63 -13.33 -10.59
C PRO A 206 4.87 -12.92 -11.40
N THR A 207 4.72 -12.52 -12.66
CA THR A 207 5.84 -12.05 -13.49
C THR A 207 6.47 -10.78 -12.93
N ILE A 208 5.67 -9.77 -12.53
CA ILE A 208 6.20 -8.57 -11.87
C ILE A 208 7.00 -8.96 -10.61
N ARG A 209 6.45 -9.84 -9.78
CA ARG A 209 7.11 -10.33 -8.56
C ARG A 209 8.45 -10.99 -8.91
N LEU A 210 8.48 -11.96 -9.81
CA LEU A 210 9.72 -12.65 -10.18
C LEU A 210 10.79 -11.67 -10.69
N ILE A 211 10.45 -10.74 -11.58
CA ILE A 211 11.44 -9.78 -12.08
C ILE A 211 11.96 -8.84 -10.97
N LYS A 212 11.11 -8.48 -9.99
CA LYS A 212 11.56 -7.75 -8.79
C LYS A 212 12.53 -8.58 -7.95
N ALA A 213 12.25 -9.87 -7.70
CA ALA A 213 13.17 -10.76 -7.01
C ALA A 213 14.53 -10.84 -7.72
N LEU A 214 14.52 -10.98 -9.06
CA LEU A 214 15.74 -11.01 -9.87
C LEU A 214 16.56 -9.73 -9.69
N ARG A 215 15.91 -8.56 -9.79
CA ARG A 215 16.54 -7.27 -9.57
C ARG A 215 17.18 -7.18 -8.18
N ASP A 216 16.44 -7.58 -7.15
CA ASP A 216 16.91 -7.50 -5.77
C ASP A 216 18.10 -8.42 -5.52
N ARG A 217 18.06 -9.65 -6.04
CA ARG A 217 19.16 -10.61 -5.95
C ARG A 217 20.43 -10.09 -6.62
N HIS A 218 20.30 -9.50 -7.80
CA HIS A 218 21.44 -8.96 -8.54
C HIS A 218 21.82 -7.52 -8.15
N SER A 219 21.22 -6.97 -7.08
CA SER A 219 21.50 -5.62 -6.57
C SER A 219 21.35 -4.51 -7.62
N TRP A 220 20.41 -4.66 -8.56
CA TRP A 220 20.11 -3.63 -9.56
C TRP A 220 19.20 -2.52 -8.99
N LYS A 221 19.58 -1.97 -7.84
CA LYS A 221 18.74 -1.05 -7.02
C LYS A 221 18.30 0.21 -7.76
N LEU A 222 19.08 0.66 -8.76
CA LEU A 222 18.72 1.81 -9.60
C LEU A 222 17.50 1.52 -10.50
N LEU A 223 17.25 0.26 -10.85
CA LEU A 223 16.07 -0.14 -11.58
C LEU A 223 14.86 -0.17 -10.63
N SER A 224 14.07 0.91 -10.62
CA SER A 224 12.97 1.01 -9.67
C SER A 224 11.92 -0.09 -9.85
N SER A 225 11.19 -0.43 -8.78
CA SER A 225 10.06 -1.38 -8.85
C SER A 225 9.00 -0.92 -9.84
N TYR A 226 8.83 0.41 -9.96
CA TYR A 226 7.91 1.03 -10.89
C TYR A 226 8.36 0.89 -12.35
N SER A 227 9.67 0.96 -12.63
CA SER A 227 10.22 0.70 -13.96
C SER A 227 9.93 -0.75 -14.39
N ILE A 228 10.15 -1.73 -13.50
CA ILE A 228 9.81 -3.15 -13.76
C ILE A 228 8.32 -3.34 -14.01
N LYS A 229 7.46 -2.79 -13.13
CA LYS A 229 6.00 -2.82 -13.29
C LYS A 229 5.61 -2.27 -14.66
N THR A 230 6.22 -1.17 -15.08
CA THR A 230 5.94 -0.51 -16.37
C THR A 230 6.31 -1.37 -17.57
N VAL A 231 7.47 -2.04 -17.56
CA VAL A 231 7.85 -2.98 -18.64
C VAL A 231 6.78 -4.08 -18.81
N VAL A 232 6.32 -4.67 -17.72
CA VAL A 232 5.28 -5.72 -17.76
C VAL A 232 3.94 -5.15 -18.25
N MET A 233 3.56 -3.95 -17.79
CA MET A 233 2.33 -3.29 -18.25
C MET A 233 2.37 -2.97 -19.75
N ARG A 234 3.52 -2.52 -20.26
CA ARG A 234 3.70 -2.28 -21.70
C ARG A 234 3.64 -3.59 -22.49
N HIS A 235 4.21 -4.69 -21.97
CA HIS A 235 4.05 -6.02 -22.56
C HIS A 235 2.57 -6.44 -22.64
N ARG A 236 1.77 -6.13 -21.62
CA ARG A 236 0.32 -6.36 -21.64
C ARG A 236 -0.41 -5.56 -22.72
N LEU A 237 -0.01 -4.33 -23.01
CA LEU A 237 -0.60 -3.57 -24.11
C LEU A 237 -0.40 -4.28 -25.46
N GLU A 238 0.78 -4.87 -25.67
CA GLU A 238 1.11 -5.61 -26.90
C GLU A 238 0.52 -7.02 -26.93
N LYS A 239 0.26 -7.61 -25.75
CA LYS A 239 -0.39 -8.92 -25.58
C LYS A 239 -1.70 -8.77 -24.79
N PRO A 240 -2.75 -8.16 -25.37
CA PRO A 240 -3.97 -7.81 -24.63
C PRO A 240 -4.84 -9.02 -24.26
N GLN A 241 -4.64 -10.16 -24.93
CA GLN A 241 -5.49 -11.34 -24.81
C GLN A 241 -5.36 -12.00 -23.42
N PRO A 242 -6.45 -12.18 -22.65
CA PRO A 242 -6.38 -12.82 -21.34
C PRO A 242 -5.81 -14.25 -21.36
N SER A 243 -6.03 -14.99 -22.46
CA SER A 243 -5.50 -16.34 -22.66
C SER A 243 -3.96 -16.39 -22.63
N TYR A 244 -3.29 -15.36 -23.14
CA TYR A 244 -1.83 -15.24 -23.09
C TYR A 244 -1.32 -15.18 -21.64
N TRP A 245 -2.11 -14.61 -20.72
CA TRP A 245 -1.74 -14.42 -19.31
C TRP A 245 -2.26 -15.52 -18.37
N LEU A 246 -2.65 -16.68 -18.91
CA LEU A 246 -3.01 -17.85 -18.12
C LEU A 246 -1.77 -18.49 -17.47
N LYS A 247 -2.00 -19.31 -16.43
CA LYS A 247 -0.94 -19.95 -15.66
C LYS A 247 -0.07 -20.86 -16.53
N ASP A 248 -0.66 -21.56 -17.49
CA ASP A 248 0.06 -22.48 -18.38
C ASP A 248 1.10 -21.78 -19.25
N ASN A 249 0.91 -20.49 -19.50
CA ASN A 249 1.84 -19.64 -20.26
C ASN A 249 2.86 -18.92 -19.38
N GLN A 250 2.83 -19.10 -18.05
CA GLN A 250 3.64 -18.31 -17.12
C GLN A 250 5.14 -18.33 -17.43
N TRP A 251 5.65 -19.49 -17.86
CA TRP A 251 7.06 -19.63 -18.24
C TRP A 251 7.42 -18.81 -19.48
N THR A 252 6.66 -18.97 -20.55
CA THR A 252 6.81 -18.20 -21.79
C THR A 252 6.71 -16.70 -21.53
N VAL A 253 5.70 -16.29 -20.74
CA VAL A 253 5.49 -14.89 -20.37
C VAL A 253 6.68 -14.33 -19.61
N LEU A 254 7.26 -15.09 -18.67
CA LEU A 254 8.43 -14.65 -17.92
C LEU A 254 9.63 -14.41 -18.85
N LEU A 255 9.93 -15.37 -19.74
CA LEU A 255 11.06 -15.24 -20.67
C LEU A 255 10.86 -14.07 -21.65
N GLU A 256 9.69 -13.95 -22.28
CA GLU A 256 9.39 -12.84 -23.20
C GLU A 256 9.52 -11.47 -22.51
N VAL A 257 9.08 -11.35 -21.25
CA VAL A 257 9.20 -10.07 -20.52
C VAL A 257 10.64 -9.79 -20.09
N LEU A 258 11.45 -10.80 -19.77
CA LEU A 258 12.88 -10.62 -19.49
C LEU A 258 13.64 -10.16 -20.74
N GLU A 259 13.33 -10.73 -21.90
CA GLU A 259 13.84 -10.29 -23.20
C GLU A 259 13.39 -8.86 -23.52
N ARG A 260 12.12 -8.52 -23.24
CA ARG A 260 11.63 -7.15 -23.36
C ARG A 260 12.42 -6.18 -22.48
N LEU A 261 12.61 -6.51 -21.20
CA LEU A 261 13.38 -5.69 -20.27
C LEU A 261 14.80 -5.48 -20.79
N GLN A 262 15.44 -6.53 -21.32
CA GLN A 262 16.75 -6.43 -21.97
C GLN A 262 16.73 -5.46 -23.15
N MET A 263 15.76 -5.57 -24.06
CA MET A 263 15.62 -4.68 -25.22
C MET A 263 15.42 -3.22 -24.80
N GLU A 264 14.53 -2.97 -23.84
CA GLU A 264 14.27 -1.60 -23.36
C GLU A 264 15.48 -1.00 -22.63
N LEU A 265 16.35 -1.81 -22.01
CA LEU A 265 17.62 -1.35 -21.45
C LEU A 265 18.67 -1.00 -22.51
N LEU A 266 18.68 -1.73 -23.63
CA LEU A 266 19.63 -1.52 -24.74
C LEU A 266 19.22 -0.40 -25.70
N ALA A 267 17.99 0.09 -25.62
CA ALA A 267 17.52 1.16 -26.50
C ALA A 267 18.37 2.44 -26.35
N ASP A 268 18.75 3.02 -27.49
CA ASP A 268 19.52 4.27 -27.55
C ASP A 268 18.73 5.48 -27.03
N GLY A 269 17.40 5.38 -27.04
CA GLY A 269 16.46 6.41 -26.58
C GLY A 269 16.19 6.39 -25.06
N PRO A 270 15.01 6.87 -24.62
CA PRO A 270 14.64 6.95 -23.20
C PRO A 270 14.57 5.58 -22.49
N GLY A 271 14.67 4.48 -23.23
CA GLY A 271 14.59 3.10 -22.72
C GLY A 271 13.21 2.80 -22.16
N ILE A 272 13.14 2.44 -20.87
CA ILE A 272 11.87 2.18 -20.18
C ILE A 272 11.14 3.52 -19.96
N CYS A 273 10.13 3.80 -20.79
CA CYS A 273 9.32 5.02 -20.66
C CYS A 273 8.04 4.77 -19.86
N SER A 274 7.52 5.82 -19.22
CA SER A 274 6.22 5.82 -18.54
C SER A 274 5.11 5.31 -19.45
N LEU A 275 4.18 4.55 -18.87
CA LEU A 275 2.99 4.05 -19.58
C LEU A 275 2.08 5.19 -20.05
N PHE A 276 2.08 6.33 -19.33
CA PHE A 276 1.18 7.45 -19.59
C PHE A 276 1.81 8.57 -20.41
N ASP A 277 3.14 8.63 -20.50
CA ASP A 277 3.87 9.63 -21.27
C ASP A 277 5.21 9.05 -21.78
N LYS A 278 5.28 8.77 -23.08
CA LYS A 278 6.45 8.17 -23.72
C LYS A 278 7.70 9.05 -23.67
N ASN A 279 7.55 10.35 -23.38
CA ASN A 279 8.66 11.28 -23.26
C ASN A 279 9.29 11.24 -21.85
N VAL A 280 8.69 10.52 -20.90
CA VAL A 280 9.22 10.36 -19.54
C VAL A 280 9.98 9.04 -19.43
N SER A 281 11.31 9.12 -19.33
CA SER A 281 12.16 7.97 -19.02
C SER A 281 12.09 7.62 -17.53
N LEU A 282 11.86 6.35 -17.21
CA LEU A 282 11.88 5.80 -15.85
C LEU A 282 13.27 5.28 -15.43
N ILE A 283 14.25 5.39 -16.32
CA ILE A 283 15.64 4.97 -16.09
C ILE A 283 16.64 6.07 -16.47
N GLN A 284 16.22 7.34 -16.46
CA GLN A 284 17.06 8.47 -16.80
C GLN A 284 18.34 8.54 -15.95
N GLY A 285 18.26 8.12 -14.68
CA GLY A 285 19.41 8.05 -13.77
C GLY A 285 20.35 6.85 -14.00
N LEU A 286 20.02 5.91 -14.90
CA LEU A 286 20.89 4.77 -15.21
C LEU A 286 21.82 5.12 -16.37
N GLY A 287 23.11 5.20 -16.09
CA GLY A 287 24.15 5.35 -17.10
C GLY A 287 24.07 4.27 -18.17
N VAL A 288 24.44 4.63 -19.41
CA VAL A 288 24.40 3.73 -20.59
C VAL A 288 25.14 2.42 -20.31
N GLU A 289 26.32 2.50 -19.68
CA GLU A 289 27.15 1.33 -19.39
C GLU A 289 26.48 0.41 -18.36
N THR A 290 25.88 0.97 -17.31
CA THR A 290 25.10 0.20 -16.33
C THR A 290 23.93 -0.52 -17.01
N ARG A 291 23.23 0.15 -17.94
CA ARG A 291 22.14 -0.47 -18.70
C ARG A 291 22.62 -1.64 -19.55
N LYS A 292 23.72 -1.46 -20.29
CA LYS A 292 24.34 -2.52 -21.10
C LYS A 292 24.77 -3.72 -20.25
N ASN A 293 25.36 -3.48 -19.09
CA ASN A 293 25.79 -4.54 -18.17
C ASN A 293 24.61 -5.33 -17.60
N ILE A 294 23.53 -4.65 -17.18
CA ILE A 294 22.31 -5.32 -16.74
C ILE A 294 21.71 -6.13 -17.90
N ALA A 295 21.61 -5.54 -19.10
CA ALA A 295 21.08 -6.23 -20.28
C ALA A 295 21.91 -7.47 -20.67
N ALA A 296 23.24 -7.39 -20.66
CA ALA A 296 24.11 -8.53 -20.93
C ALA A 296 23.94 -9.64 -19.88
N ARG A 297 23.74 -9.27 -18.60
CA ARG A 297 23.44 -10.24 -17.54
C ARG A 297 22.06 -10.87 -17.74
N LEU A 298 21.03 -10.09 -18.07
CA LEU A 298 19.70 -10.61 -18.41
C LEU A 298 19.76 -11.60 -19.57
N LYS A 299 20.48 -11.27 -20.65
CA LYS A 299 20.66 -12.17 -21.80
C LYS A 299 21.23 -13.53 -21.39
N ARG A 300 22.25 -13.53 -20.53
CA ARG A 300 22.85 -14.78 -20.02
C ARG A 300 21.85 -15.58 -19.18
N ILE A 301 21.08 -14.91 -18.33
CA ILE A 301 20.06 -15.55 -17.50
C ILE A 301 18.97 -16.17 -18.37
N VAL A 302 18.43 -15.41 -19.33
CA VAL A 302 17.43 -15.92 -20.30
C VAL A 302 17.99 -17.14 -21.04
N ASN A 303 19.21 -17.07 -21.59
CA ASN A 303 19.81 -18.21 -22.28
C ASN A 303 19.93 -19.46 -21.40
N ILE A 304 20.30 -19.30 -20.12
CA ILE A 304 20.39 -20.41 -19.16
C ILE A 304 19.00 -20.96 -18.88
N LEU A 305 18.03 -20.11 -18.55
CA LEU A 305 16.67 -20.54 -18.22
C LEU A 305 15.99 -21.24 -19.40
N THR A 306 16.15 -20.73 -20.62
CA THR A 306 15.62 -21.38 -21.83
C THR A 306 16.16 -22.80 -22.01
N LYS A 307 17.43 -23.05 -21.64
CA LYS A 307 18.05 -24.38 -21.76
C LYS A 307 17.83 -25.26 -20.54
N TYR A 308 17.71 -24.66 -19.35
CA TYR A 308 17.68 -25.31 -18.05
C TYR A 308 16.63 -24.66 -17.12
N PRO A 309 15.32 -24.87 -17.36
CA PRO A 309 14.26 -24.24 -16.58
C PRO A 309 14.31 -24.55 -15.08
N GLU A 310 14.84 -25.71 -14.70
CA GLU A 310 15.04 -26.14 -13.31
C GLU A 310 15.94 -25.20 -12.52
N ARG A 311 16.82 -24.44 -13.18
CA ARG A 311 17.71 -23.45 -12.54
C ARG A 311 17.03 -22.13 -12.18
N THR A 312 15.70 -22.03 -12.34
CA THR A 312 14.95 -20.81 -11.99
C THR A 312 15.22 -20.37 -10.54
N LEU A 313 15.22 -21.29 -9.58
CA LEU A 313 15.42 -20.95 -8.16
C LEU A 313 16.78 -20.26 -7.92
N GLU A 314 17.82 -20.63 -8.67
CA GLU A 314 19.17 -20.05 -8.63
C GLU A 314 19.24 -18.60 -9.11
N PHE A 315 18.24 -18.09 -9.83
CA PHE A 315 18.24 -16.68 -10.26
C PHE A 315 17.27 -15.82 -9.46
N PHE A 316 16.25 -16.43 -8.85
CA PHE A 316 15.16 -15.68 -8.23
C PHE A 316 15.11 -15.79 -6.70
N LEU A 317 15.42 -16.95 -6.10
CA LEU A 317 15.04 -17.22 -4.70
C LEU A 317 16.17 -17.73 -3.81
N GLU A 318 17.13 -18.50 -4.33
CA GLU A 318 18.24 -19.01 -3.52
C GLU A 318 19.08 -17.85 -2.91
N PRO A 319 19.57 -18.00 -1.66
CA PRO A 319 20.50 -17.04 -1.08
C PRO A 319 21.73 -16.92 -1.98
N SER A 320 22.20 -15.69 -2.21
CA SER A 320 23.58 -15.52 -2.69
C SER A 320 24.50 -16.27 -1.72
N PRO A 321 25.47 -17.08 -2.19
CA PRO A 321 26.44 -17.68 -1.29
C PRO A 321 27.03 -16.53 -0.47
N SER A 322 26.87 -16.62 0.85
CA SER A 322 27.43 -15.66 1.78
C SER A 322 28.91 -15.52 1.46
N VAL A 323 29.32 -14.36 0.97
CA VAL A 323 30.73 -13.98 1.01
C VAL A 323 31.12 -14.12 2.49
N PRO A 324 32.15 -14.93 2.83
CA PRO A 324 32.62 -15.02 4.20
C PRO A 324 32.82 -13.60 4.71
N SER A 325 32.25 -13.30 5.87
CA SER A 325 32.46 -12.02 6.53
C SER A 325 33.95 -11.77 6.64
N GLU A 326 34.48 -10.85 5.84
CA GLU A 326 35.78 -10.27 6.11
C GLU A 326 35.68 -9.64 7.49
N SER A 327 36.36 -10.27 8.44
CA SER A 327 36.64 -9.71 9.75
C SER A 327 37.15 -8.30 9.55
N SER A 328 36.45 -7.35 10.17
CA SER A 328 36.83 -5.97 10.36
C SER A 328 38.35 -5.79 10.49
N PRO A 329 39.01 -4.97 9.66
CA PRO A 329 40.37 -4.56 9.92
C PRO A 329 40.36 -3.63 11.13
N THR A 330 41.07 -4.04 12.17
CA THR A 330 41.47 -3.15 13.26
C THR A 330 42.22 -1.97 12.67
N GLY A 331 41.91 -0.77 13.14
CA GLY A 331 42.51 0.47 12.67
C GLY A 331 44.03 0.43 12.84
N ASP A 332 44.72 0.40 11.70
CA ASP A 332 45.96 1.10 11.39
C ASP A 332 46.43 0.59 10.01
N GLU A 333 46.08 1.33 8.94
CA GLU A 333 46.91 1.53 7.75
C GLU A 333 46.12 2.33 6.69
N VAL A 334 46.33 3.64 6.70
CA VAL A 334 46.01 4.56 5.61
C VAL A 334 47.29 4.88 4.87
N MET A 335 47.19 4.89 3.53
CA MET A 335 48.19 5.23 2.50
C MET A 335 49.07 4.08 2.00
N ILE A 336 48.83 3.63 0.75
CA ILE A 336 49.66 3.98 -0.42
C ILE A 336 49.08 3.40 -1.73
N ARG A 337 48.87 4.33 -2.69
CA ARG A 337 48.96 4.22 -4.17
C ARG A 337 47.90 3.49 -5.02
N GLN A 338 47.24 4.33 -5.81
CA GLN A 338 46.94 4.10 -7.24
C GLN A 338 48.18 3.69 -8.03
N LEU A 339 48.06 2.70 -8.93
CA LEU A 339 48.39 2.76 -10.38
C LEU A 339 48.58 1.35 -10.98
N SER A 340 48.21 1.25 -12.27
CA SER A 340 48.51 0.18 -13.26
C SER A 340 47.58 -1.05 -13.20
N GLY A 341 46.87 -1.49 -14.23
CA GLY A 341 47.08 -1.32 -15.68
C GLY A 341 47.86 -2.51 -16.26
N LEU A 342 47.18 -3.31 -17.09
CA LEU A 342 47.67 -4.34 -18.03
C LEU A 342 47.84 -5.81 -17.55
N SER A 343 46.89 -6.65 -18.01
CA SER A 343 47.06 -7.83 -18.88
C SER A 343 48.25 -8.79 -18.65
N LEU A 344 47.94 -10.09 -18.47
CA LEU A 344 48.62 -11.20 -19.16
C LEU A 344 47.77 -12.50 -19.12
N LEU A 345 47.88 -13.26 -20.21
CA LEU A 345 47.21 -14.51 -20.59
C LEU A 345 47.96 -15.76 -20.11
N ALA A 346 47.21 -16.88 -19.98
CA ALA A 346 47.61 -18.31 -20.08
C ALA A 346 48.63 -18.82 -19.01
N SER A 347 48.67 -20.07 -18.54
CA SER A 347 48.17 -21.37 -18.98
C SER A 347 48.36 -22.39 -17.83
N ASP A 348 47.55 -23.46 -17.85
CA ASP A 348 47.78 -24.86 -17.42
C ASP A 348 48.70 -25.20 -16.24
N VAL A 349 48.17 -25.92 -15.22
CA VAL A 349 48.64 -27.25 -14.75
C VAL A 349 47.47 -27.98 -14.06
N SER A 350 47.41 -29.28 -14.28
CA SER A 350 46.35 -30.22 -13.97
C SER A 350 46.60 -31.10 -12.72
N PHE A 351 45.51 -31.77 -12.30
CA PHE A 351 45.37 -33.05 -11.58
C PHE A 351 45.95 -33.29 -10.17
N GLY A 352 45.05 -33.75 -9.29
CA GLY A 352 45.32 -34.49 -8.06
C GLY A 352 44.02 -34.97 -7.42
N GLU A 353 43.62 -36.22 -7.68
CA GLU A 353 42.48 -36.91 -7.07
C GLU A 353 42.81 -37.51 -5.68
N ILE A 354 41.73 -37.97 -5.03
CA ILE A 354 41.59 -39.07 -4.04
C ILE A 354 41.61 -38.72 -2.54
N SER A 355 40.45 -38.95 -1.89
CA SER A 355 40.23 -39.85 -0.73
C SER A 355 39.12 -39.28 0.17
N THR A 356 37.88 -39.79 0.11
CA THR A 356 37.28 -40.73 1.10
C THR A 356 37.73 -40.51 2.55
N ASP A 357 36.80 -40.11 3.43
CA ASP A 357 36.34 -41.01 4.51
C ASP A 357 35.05 -40.53 5.21
N CYS A 358 34.45 -41.48 5.90
CA CYS A 358 33.07 -41.62 6.33
C CYS A 358 32.78 -40.96 7.69
N GLY A 359 31.50 -40.76 8.01
CA GLY A 359 31.08 -40.28 9.33
C GLY A 359 29.57 -40.22 9.52
N VAL A 360 28.97 -41.41 9.64
CA VAL A 360 27.62 -41.64 10.15
C VAL A 360 27.57 -41.26 11.63
N ASP A 361 26.55 -40.51 12.08
CA ASP A 361 25.78 -40.95 13.25
C ASP A 361 24.43 -40.25 13.42
N SER A 362 23.44 -41.13 13.58
CA SER A 362 22.06 -40.96 13.98
C SER A 362 21.91 -40.67 15.48
N ARG A 363 20.85 -39.96 15.90
CA ARG A 363 19.93 -40.37 16.98
C ARG A 363 18.77 -39.38 17.22
N ASP A 364 17.60 -39.83 16.78
CA ASP A 364 16.30 -39.94 17.45
C ASP A 364 15.91 -39.17 18.73
N SER A 365 14.63 -38.73 18.68
CA SER A 365 13.58 -38.79 19.72
C SER A 365 13.68 -37.79 20.90
N SER A 366 12.62 -37.27 21.53
CA SER A 366 11.16 -37.42 21.44
C SER A 366 10.49 -36.38 22.36
N PHE A 367 9.23 -36.04 22.04
CA PHE A 367 8.09 -35.73 22.92
C PHE A 367 8.28 -34.90 24.21
N ALA A 368 7.54 -33.78 24.29
CA ALA A 368 6.77 -33.44 25.49
C ALA A 368 5.53 -32.58 25.13
N ASN A 369 4.35 -33.17 25.33
CA ASN A 369 3.05 -32.50 25.32
C ASN A 369 2.92 -31.65 26.59
N GLY A 370 2.55 -30.37 26.43
CA GLY A 370 2.13 -29.50 27.52
C GLY A 370 0.76 -28.93 27.23
N ALA A 371 -0.28 -29.56 27.80
CA ALA A 371 -1.64 -29.04 27.83
C ALA A 371 -1.70 -27.81 28.73
N LEU A 372 -2.36 -26.74 28.27
CA LEU A 372 -2.65 -25.56 29.08
C LEU A 372 -4.16 -25.30 29.11
N ASP A 373 -4.61 -25.25 30.35
CA ASP A 373 -5.97 -25.15 30.87
C ASP A 373 -6.62 -23.81 30.48
N VAL A 374 -7.83 -23.83 29.93
CA VAL A 374 -8.62 -22.61 29.64
C VAL A 374 -9.91 -22.67 30.44
N SER A 375 -9.98 -21.81 31.45
CA SER A 375 -11.15 -21.58 32.29
C SER A 375 -12.34 -21.04 31.48
N LEU A 376 -13.50 -21.72 31.60
CA LEU A 376 -14.80 -21.27 31.09
C LEU A 376 -15.28 -20.00 31.80
N GLY A 377 -15.73 -19.01 31.03
CA GLY A 377 -16.49 -17.87 31.53
C GLY A 377 -17.39 -17.26 30.45
N ASN A 378 -18.70 -17.28 30.70
CA ASN A 378 -19.81 -16.64 29.98
C ASN A 378 -20.22 -17.22 28.62
N GLN A 379 -21.14 -18.20 28.68
CA GLN A 379 -21.96 -18.63 27.54
C GLN A 379 -22.86 -17.49 27.06
N VAL A 380 -22.67 -17.08 25.81
CA VAL A 380 -23.67 -16.35 25.04
C VAL A 380 -24.72 -17.36 24.59
N CYS A 381 -25.98 -17.19 25.00
CA CYS A 381 -27.10 -17.97 24.48
C CYS A 381 -27.32 -17.63 23.00
N VAL A 382 -26.71 -18.40 22.10
CA VAL A 382 -27.02 -18.36 20.67
C VAL A 382 -28.10 -19.41 20.40
N LEU A 383 -29.25 -18.98 19.89
CA LEU A 383 -30.30 -19.87 19.38
C LEU A 383 -29.71 -20.78 18.28
N ALA A 384 -29.55 -22.07 18.60
CA ALA A 384 -28.79 -23.04 17.82
C ALA A 384 -29.35 -23.37 16.43
N ASP A 385 -30.59 -22.98 16.12
CA ASP A 385 -31.28 -23.40 14.88
C ASP A 385 -31.00 -22.53 13.64
N ARG A 386 -30.29 -21.39 13.77
CA ARG A 386 -30.05 -20.47 12.62
C ARG A 386 -28.59 -20.33 12.18
N THR A 387 -27.64 -21.01 12.84
CA THR A 387 -26.20 -20.83 12.59
C THR A 387 -25.64 -21.72 11.49
N GLN A 388 -26.32 -22.80 11.10
CA GLN A 388 -25.79 -23.73 10.08
C GLN A 388 -25.74 -23.16 8.66
N GLU A 389 -26.51 -22.09 8.36
CA GLU A 389 -26.49 -21.43 7.04
C GLU A 389 -25.76 -20.08 7.03
N ALA A 390 -25.26 -19.61 8.17
CA ALA A 390 -24.48 -18.37 8.23
C ALA A 390 -23.07 -18.63 7.68
N GLY A 391 -22.50 -17.69 6.93
CA GLY A 391 -21.08 -17.72 6.55
C GLY A 391 -20.22 -16.81 7.45
N ILE A 392 -20.79 -15.68 7.89
CA ILE A 392 -20.14 -14.74 8.81
C ILE A 392 -21.13 -14.32 9.89
N ILE A 393 -20.63 -14.24 11.12
CA ILE A 393 -21.37 -13.75 12.28
C ILE A 393 -20.65 -12.48 12.77
N VAL A 394 -21.41 -11.39 12.87
CA VAL A 394 -20.93 -10.12 13.44
C VAL A 394 -21.69 -9.89 14.74
N SER A 395 -20.99 -9.92 15.87
CA SER A 395 -21.57 -9.63 17.17
C SER A 395 -21.02 -8.31 17.71
N GLN A 396 -21.89 -7.52 18.32
CA GLN A 396 -21.54 -6.28 18.99
C GLN A 396 -21.98 -6.39 20.44
N LYS A 397 -21.08 -6.04 21.36
CA LYS A 397 -21.37 -5.82 22.78
C LYS A 397 -21.19 -4.35 23.10
N LEU A 398 -22.19 -3.74 23.73
CA LEU A 398 -22.20 -2.34 24.09
C LEU A 398 -22.15 -2.15 25.62
N GLU A 399 -21.31 -1.23 26.06
CA GLU A 399 -21.17 -0.83 27.46
C GLU A 399 -21.26 0.71 27.57
N LEU A 400 -22.22 1.19 28.36
CA LEU A 400 -22.35 2.60 28.70
C LEU A 400 -21.39 2.94 29.84
N LEU A 401 -20.62 4.02 29.67
CA LEU A 401 -19.76 4.54 30.74
C LEU A 401 -20.53 5.61 31.53
N GLY A 402 -20.99 5.24 32.73
CA GLY A 402 -21.63 6.14 33.70
C GLY A 402 -23.15 5.97 33.84
N GLU A 403 -23.65 6.10 35.07
CA GLU A 403 -25.08 6.05 35.40
C GLU A 403 -25.77 7.39 35.06
N ASN A 404 -26.28 7.53 33.84
CA ASN A 404 -27.14 8.66 33.49
C ASN A 404 -28.61 8.21 33.50
N VAL A 405 -29.20 8.20 34.69
CA VAL A 405 -30.63 7.95 34.90
C VAL A 405 -31.44 9.09 34.27
N GLY A 406 -32.26 8.79 33.25
CA GLY A 406 -33.20 9.74 32.63
C GLY A 406 -32.82 10.28 31.24
N ALA A 407 -31.74 9.80 30.62
CA ALA A 407 -31.32 10.29 29.31
C ALA A 407 -32.04 9.59 28.14
N ALA A 408 -32.25 10.32 27.04
CA ALA A 408 -32.89 9.83 25.83
C ALA A 408 -32.27 8.52 25.28
N PRO A 409 -33.09 7.57 24.78
CA PRO A 409 -32.59 6.32 24.23
C PRO A 409 -31.68 6.56 23.02
N ILE A 410 -30.55 5.84 22.99
CA ILE A 410 -29.69 5.77 21.79
C ILE A 410 -30.12 4.55 20.99
N GLN A 411 -30.52 4.76 19.74
CA GLN A 411 -30.66 3.71 18.75
C GLN A 411 -29.29 3.39 18.16
N VAL A 412 -28.93 2.12 18.16
CA VAL A 412 -27.70 1.61 17.54
C VAL A 412 -28.09 0.68 16.40
N THR A 413 -27.59 0.96 15.20
CA THR A 413 -27.78 0.12 14.02
C THR A 413 -26.44 -0.46 13.59
N LEU A 414 -26.38 -1.79 13.52
CA LEU A 414 -25.26 -2.56 13.01
C LEU A 414 -25.61 -3.06 11.61
N SER A 415 -24.90 -2.57 10.60
CA SER A 415 -25.08 -2.95 9.21
C SER A 415 -23.82 -3.63 8.68
N VAL A 416 -23.97 -4.72 7.93
CA VAL A 416 -22.88 -5.40 7.23
C VAL A 416 -23.09 -5.17 5.73
N LEU A 417 -22.14 -4.50 5.09
CA LEU A 417 -22.20 -4.12 3.68
C LEU A 417 -21.00 -4.67 2.90
N LEU A 418 -21.11 -4.68 1.58
CA LEU A 418 -19.98 -4.78 0.67
C LEU A 418 -19.36 -3.41 0.41
N SER A 419 -18.12 -3.40 -0.09
CA SER A 419 -17.40 -2.16 -0.46
C SER A 419 -18.12 -1.29 -1.51
N ASP A 420 -19.03 -1.88 -2.29
CA ASP A 420 -19.86 -1.17 -3.26
C ASP A 420 -21.16 -0.59 -2.65
N GLY A 421 -21.37 -0.75 -1.34
CA GLY A 421 -22.52 -0.25 -0.61
C GLY A 421 -23.71 -1.21 -0.55
N ARG A 422 -23.65 -2.39 -1.18
CA ARG A 422 -24.74 -3.38 -1.07
C ARG A 422 -24.85 -3.92 0.36
N LEU A 423 -26.06 -3.88 0.92
CA LEU A 423 -26.36 -4.36 2.27
C LEU A 423 -26.48 -5.89 2.29
N LEU A 424 -25.70 -6.54 3.14
CA LEU A 424 -25.72 -7.99 3.35
C LEU A 424 -26.65 -8.38 4.51
N GLY A 425 -26.65 -7.60 5.58
CA GLY A 425 -27.51 -7.76 6.75
C GLY A 425 -27.49 -6.53 7.65
N GLU A 426 -28.55 -6.34 8.44
CA GLU A 426 -28.68 -5.21 9.36
C GLU A 426 -29.50 -5.62 10.59
N THR A 427 -29.18 -5.02 11.73
CA THR A 427 -30.01 -5.07 12.94
C THR A 427 -29.95 -3.73 13.67
N SER A 428 -31.00 -3.43 14.44
CA SER A 428 -31.09 -2.22 15.25
C SER A 428 -31.59 -2.56 16.65
N THR A 429 -31.05 -1.90 17.68
CA THR A 429 -31.51 -2.01 19.06
C THR A 429 -31.48 -0.65 19.72
N THR A 430 -32.22 -0.52 20.81
CA THR A 430 -32.05 0.59 21.73
C THR A 430 -31.10 0.18 22.84
N LEU A 431 -30.08 0.99 23.11
CA LEU A 431 -28.97 0.70 24.03
C LEU A 431 -29.43 0.28 25.45
N HIS A 432 -30.59 0.75 25.91
CA HIS A 432 -31.17 0.38 27.21
C HIS A 432 -31.92 -0.96 27.23
N SER A 433 -32.24 -1.53 26.08
CA SER A 433 -33.11 -2.72 25.95
C SER A 433 -32.35 -4.02 25.66
N CYS A 434 -31.20 -3.94 25.01
CA CYS A 434 -30.34 -5.10 24.74
C CYS A 434 -28.93 -4.60 24.38
N PRO A 435 -27.89 -4.83 25.21
CA PRO A 435 -26.53 -4.36 24.94
C PRO A 435 -25.85 -5.18 23.82
N ASP A 436 -26.33 -6.39 23.58
CA ASP A 436 -25.73 -7.31 22.63
C ASP A 436 -26.57 -7.37 21.35
N GLN A 437 -25.91 -7.17 20.20
CA GLN A 437 -26.49 -7.35 18.87
C GLN A 437 -25.71 -8.41 18.12
N THR A 438 -26.40 -9.18 17.28
CA THR A 438 -25.75 -10.12 16.36
C THR A 438 -26.41 -10.07 14.99
N VAL A 439 -25.59 -9.93 13.95
CA VAL A 439 -25.98 -10.04 12.54
C VAL A 439 -25.31 -11.27 11.96
N ALA A 440 -26.10 -12.24 11.52
CA ALA A 440 -25.63 -13.40 10.76
C ALA A 440 -25.82 -13.12 9.26
N VAL A 441 -24.75 -13.21 8.48
CA VAL A 441 -24.78 -13.10 7.03
C VAL A 441 -24.83 -14.51 6.43
N PRO A 442 -25.90 -14.88 5.69
CA PRO A 442 -26.01 -16.21 5.10
C PRO A 442 -24.90 -16.49 4.08
N LEU A 443 -24.40 -17.74 4.05
CA LEU A 443 -23.37 -18.17 3.10
C LEU A 443 -23.79 -17.94 1.65
N GLY A 444 -25.07 -18.13 1.32
CA GLY A 444 -25.63 -17.87 -0.01
C GLY A 444 -25.52 -16.41 -0.48
N ARG A 445 -25.41 -15.44 0.45
CA ARG A 445 -25.16 -14.02 0.10
C ARG A 445 -23.67 -13.72 -0.08
N LEU A 446 -22.81 -14.64 0.35
CA LEU A 446 -21.36 -14.56 0.23
C LEU A 446 -20.84 -15.35 -0.98
N THR A 447 -21.56 -16.40 -1.41
CA THR A 447 -21.27 -17.16 -2.62
C THR A 447 -21.34 -16.25 -3.86
N GLY A 448 -20.25 -16.19 -4.62
CA GLY A 448 -20.11 -15.34 -5.80
C GLY A 448 -19.40 -14.00 -5.56
N LEU A 449 -19.02 -13.69 -4.31
CA LEU A 449 -18.12 -12.57 -4.03
C LEU A 449 -16.72 -12.90 -4.56
N THR A 450 -16.23 -12.08 -5.49
CA THR A 450 -14.87 -12.22 -6.03
C THR A 450 -13.83 -11.67 -5.03
N ALA A 451 -12.58 -12.10 -5.16
CA ALA A 451 -11.47 -11.94 -4.19
C ALA A 451 -11.08 -10.49 -3.77
N VAL A 452 -11.86 -9.45 -4.11
CA VAL A 452 -11.55 -8.04 -3.83
C VAL A 452 -12.68 -7.32 -3.06
N SER A 453 -13.75 -8.03 -2.68
CA SER A 453 -14.80 -7.42 -1.86
C SER A 453 -14.28 -7.14 -0.44
N LEU A 454 -14.39 -5.89 0.04
CA LEU A 454 -14.23 -5.59 1.46
C LEU A 454 -15.59 -5.77 2.15
N LEU A 455 -15.59 -6.44 3.29
CA LEU A 455 -16.72 -6.43 4.21
C LEU A 455 -16.66 -5.11 4.99
N VAL A 456 -17.70 -4.30 4.91
CA VAL A 456 -17.83 -3.05 5.65
C VAL A 456 -18.82 -3.29 6.77
N VAL A 457 -18.35 -3.31 8.01
CA VAL A 457 -19.21 -3.33 9.18
C VAL A 457 -19.42 -1.89 9.63
N ARG A 458 -20.64 -1.42 9.56
CA ARG A 458 -21.04 -0.05 9.90
C ARG A 458 -21.83 -0.06 11.20
N LEU A 459 -21.44 0.83 12.11
CA LEU A 459 -22.15 1.14 13.33
C LEU A 459 -22.70 2.55 13.23
N CYS A 460 -24.00 2.71 13.42
CA CYS A 460 -24.68 4.00 13.43
C CYS A 460 -25.29 4.24 14.81
N PHE A 461 -25.03 5.39 15.41
CA PHE A 461 -25.57 5.80 16.70
C PHE A 461 -26.47 7.01 16.49
N GLU A 462 -27.73 6.90 16.88
CA GLU A 462 -28.73 7.95 16.75
C GLU A 462 -29.40 8.20 18.11
N ALA A 463 -29.27 9.42 18.62
CA ALA A 463 -29.95 9.83 19.84
C ALA A 463 -31.40 10.21 19.50
N ALA A 464 -32.38 9.53 20.12
CA ALA A 464 -33.79 9.81 19.89
C ALA A 464 -34.26 11.03 20.69
N GLY A 465 -34.47 12.18 20.02
CA GLY A 465 -35.08 13.37 20.60
C GLY A 465 -34.31 14.67 20.35
N GLN A 466 -35.03 15.78 20.17
CA GLN A 466 -34.46 17.08 19.78
C GLN A 466 -33.86 17.90 20.95
N THR A 467 -34.01 17.47 22.20
CA THR A 467 -33.51 18.22 23.34
C THR A 467 -32.03 17.95 23.55
N ALA A 468 -31.26 19.02 23.74
CA ALA A 468 -29.81 18.97 23.94
C ALA A 468 -29.42 18.13 25.16
N SER A 469 -29.22 16.83 24.97
CA SER A 469 -28.71 15.94 26.00
C SER A 469 -27.18 16.05 26.07
N ALA A 470 -26.62 15.83 27.26
CA ALA A 470 -25.17 15.78 27.45
C ALA A 470 -24.56 14.63 26.61
N PRO A 471 -23.34 14.79 26.06
CA PRO A 471 -22.67 13.73 25.32
C PRO A 471 -22.57 12.45 26.14
N LYS A 472 -22.77 11.29 25.49
CA LYS A 472 -22.68 9.97 26.12
C LYS A 472 -21.44 9.24 25.63
N ASP A 473 -20.62 8.76 26.56
CA ASP A 473 -19.48 7.91 26.23
C ASP A 473 -19.93 6.44 26.18
N VAL A 474 -19.77 5.83 25.01
CA VAL A 474 -20.17 4.46 24.70
C VAL A 474 -18.93 3.66 24.33
N THR A 475 -18.75 2.51 24.97
CA THR A 475 -17.75 1.51 24.55
C THR A 475 -18.47 0.43 23.76
N SER A 476 -17.98 0.16 22.55
CA SER A 476 -18.51 -0.90 21.68
C SER A 476 -17.40 -1.89 21.39
N VAL A 477 -17.63 -3.17 21.70
CA VAL A 477 -16.76 -4.27 21.30
C VAL A 477 -17.42 -4.98 20.12
N LEU A 478 -16.77 -4.93 18.97
CA LEU A 478 -17.21 -5.60 17.75
C LEU A 478 -16.36 -6.84 17.51
N SER A 479 -17.02 -7.98 17.39
CA SER A 479 -16.40 -9.25 17.03
C SER A 479 -16.97 -9.75 15.70
N VAL A 480 -16.08 -10.09 14.77
CA VAL A 480 -16.43 -10.69 13.48
C VAL A 480 -15.83 -12.08 13.44
N MET A 481 -16.66 -13.09 13.19
CA MET A 481 -16.26 -14.50 13.19
C MET A 481 -16.80 -15.21 11.96
N THR A 482 -16.12 -16.27 11.53
CA THR A 482 -16.70 -17.21 10.56
C THR A 482 -17.73 -18.12 11.24
N ALA A 483 -18.56 -18.78 10.45
CA ALA A 483 -19.51 -19.79 10.93
C ALA A 483 -18.85 -20.92 11.73
N GLY A 484 -17.62 -21.29 11.35
CA GLY A 484 -16.79 -22.28 12.05
C GLY A 484 -16.15 -21.77 13.36
N GLY A 485 -16.56 -20.60 13.86
CA GLY A 485 -16.07 -20.04 15.12
C GLY A 485 -14.69 -19.38 15.03
N ARG A 486 -14.07 -19.29 13.85
CA ARG A 486 -12.79 -18.60 13.69
C ARG A 486 -13.00 -17.10 13.82
N GLN A 487 -12.39 -16.48 14.83
CA GLN A 487 -12.40 -15.04 14.99
C GLN A 487 -11.57 -14.37 13.90
N LEU A 488 -12.19 -13.47 13.14
CA LEU A 488 -11.54 -12.69 12.09
C LEU A 488 -11.04 -11.37 12.64
N VAL A 489 -11.87 -10.68 13.43
CA VAL A 489 -11.54 -9.42 14.08
C VAL A 489 -12.23 -9.32 15.43
N ASN A 490 -11.51 -8.73 16.39
CA ASN A 490 -12.04 -8.21 17.64
C ASN A 490 -11.58 -6.75 17.75
N SER A 491 -12.50 -5.80 17.86
CA SER A 491 -12.16 -4.38 17.91
C SER A 491 -13.00 -3.66 18.94
N ARG A 492 -12.34 -2.91 19.82
CA ARG A 492 -12.98 -2.07 20.81
C ARG A 492 -12.95 -0.61 20.34
N PHE A 493 -14.11 0.03 20.34
CA PHE A 493 -14.29 1.43 20.01
C PHE A 493 -14.77 2.19 21.24
N HIS A 494 -14.21 3.37 21.48
CA HIS A 494 -14.72 4.33 22.45
C HIS A 494 -15.27 5.53 21.68
N ILE A 495 -16.57 5.77 21.82
CA ILE A 495 -17.31 6.73 21.00
C ILE A 495 -18.06 7.68 21.92
N ARG A 496 -17.88 8.98 21.70
CA ARG A 496 -18.65 10.02 22.39
C ARG A 496 -19.82 10.46 21.53
N VAL A 497 -21.00 9.90 21.79
CA VAL A 497 -22.23 10.17 21.03
C VAL A 497 -22.82 11.52 21.48
N CYS A 498 -22.90 12.46 20.53
CA CYS A 498 -23.56 13.75 20.70
C CYS A 498 -24.97 13.72 20.07
N ASN A 499 -25.73 14.82 20.13
CA ASN A 499 -27.10 14.95 19.56
C ASN A 499 -27.18 14.88 18.01
N ARG A 500 -26.25 14.19 17.35
CA ARG A 500 -26.20 13.96 15.90
C ARG A 500 -25.89 12.49 15.63
N VAL A 501 -26.31 12.01 14.47
CA VAL A 501 -25.92 10.70 13.97
C VAL A 501 -24.40 10.59 13.91
N GLN A 502 -23.84 9.60 14.60
CA GLN A 502 -22.43 9.25 14.50
C GLN A 502 -22.27 7.89 13.85
N GLN A 503 -21.29 7.78 12.97
CA GLN A 503 -21.04 6.57 12.19
C GLN A 503 -19.60 6.12 12.36
N CYS A 504 -19.41 4.83 12.62
CA CYS A 504 -18.11 4.16 12.58
C CYS A 504 -18.14 3.06 11.53
N GLU A 505 -17.07 2.93 10.75
CA GLU A 505 -16.92 1.86 9.75
C GLU A 505 -15.65 1.07 10.03
N LEU A 506 -15.79 -0.26 10.08
CA LEU A 506 -14.69 -1.20 10.05
C LEU A 506 -14.67 -1.88 8.68
N ARG A 507 -13.55 -1.81 7.97
CA ARG A 507 -13.38 -2.40 6.64
C ARG A 507 -12.44 -3.58 6.71
N LEU A 508 -12.96 -4.77 6.45
CA LEU A 508 -12.24 -6.01 6.55
C LEU A 508 -12.00 -6.61 5.16
N PRO A 509 -10.78 -7.05 4.83
CA PRO A 509 -10.59 -7.92 3.68
C PRO A 509 -11.43 -9.17 3.92
N PHE A 510 -12.32 -9.48 2.97
CA PHE A 510 -13.15 -10.68 3.08
C PHE A 510 -12.22 -11.90 3.04
N PRO A 511 -12.13 -12.69 4.13
CA PRO A 511 -11.33 -13.90 4.10
C PRO A 511 -12.00 -14.86 3.13
N GLN A 512 -11.21 -15.55 2.30
CA GLN A 512 -11.75 -16.67 1.54
C GLN A 512 -12.28 -17.68 2.56
N VAL A 513 -13.60 -17.79 2.64
CA VAL A 513 -14.25 -18.92 3.29
C VAL A 513 -14.02 -20.06 2.31
N GLU A 514 -13.00 -20.90 2.57
CA GLU A 514 -12.87 -22.19 1.91
C GLU A 514 -14.04 -23.10 2.29
#